data_AF-A0A3N9XGR0-F1
#
_entry.id   AF-A0A3N9XGR0-F1
#
_cell.length_a   1.000
_cell.length_b   1.000
_cell.length_c   1.000
_cell.angle_alpha   90.00
_cell.angle_beta   90.00
_cell.angle_gamma   90.00
#
_symmetry.space_group_name_H-M   'P 1'
#
loop_
_entity.id
_entity.type
_entity.pdbx_description
1 polymer ?
#
loop_
_entity_poly.entity_id
_entity_poly.type
_entity_poly.pdbx_seq_one_letter_code
_entity_poly.pdbx_strand_id
1 'polypeptide(L)'
;MADSPRRHRVCAGSVSAVVDLEAAIGFVVAHGDAVERARLSWLRNGTRVPAELLETAEVGQSPDGGWPATWGGEVASIDATCFRLVELDDLGALGRPAARRALDWLASRQQADGGWEEDASLAESAPEWARPGDPEAAFLVSANAAFWLTVAGLDARASGPLDHRVGGAYAGVVQAAAHSLAGRLRPDGSWPSFLAAGWLSAAVLHRQEMFQESARIQVVLAERMPKMSPGDVAWLAATLRRAGVDPQDWIMVRALRRLTETQRSDGGWESDDGHQFDVHATLAAIRAARPTPPA
;
A
#
# COMPACT_ATOMS: atom_id res chain seq x y z
N MET A 1 20.87 -13.54 -62.67
CA MET A 1 19.43 -13.23 -62.60
C MET A 1 18.76 -14.35 -61.80
N ALA A 2 18.89 -14.49 -60.46
CA ALA A 2 18.78 -13.58 -59.32
C ALA A 2 17.46 -12.79 -59.33
N ASP A 3 16.58 -12.81 -58.33
CA ASP A 3 16.21 -13.72 -57.23
C ASP A 3 14.82 -13.19 -56.78
N SER A 4 13.85 -14.05 -56.49
CA SER A 4 12.48 -13.62 -56.16
C SER A 4 12.42 -12.99 -54.77
N PRO A 5 11.64 -11.90 -54.54
CA PRO A 5 11.59 -11.25 -53.24
C PRO A 5 10.87 -12.13 -52.22
N ARG A 6 11.63 -12.61 -51.24
CA ARG A 6 11.11 -13.29 -50.04
C ARG A 6 10.18 -12.33 -49.31
N ARG A 7 8.89 -12.66 -49.25
CA ARG A 7 7.95 -12.02 -48.33
C ARG A 7 8.42 -12.31 -46.91
N HIS A 8 8.96 -11.29 -46.25
CA HIS A 8 9.19 -11.34 -44.80
C HIS A 8 7.85 -11.61 -44.11
N ARG A 9 7.68 -12.83 -43.60
CA ARG A 9 6.69 -13.11 -42.56
C ARG A 9 7.11 -12.28 -41.36
N VAL A 10 6.36 -11.22 -41.08
CA VAL A 10 6.41 -10.53 -39.79
C VAL A 10 5.91 -11.54 -38.77
N CYS A 11 6.81 -12.08 -37.96
CA CYS A 11 6.43 -12.80 -36.75
C CYS A 11 5.70 -11.80 -35.85
N ALA A 12 4.48 -12.15 -35.43
CA ALA A 12 3.79 -11.47 -34.34
C ALA A 12 4.58 -11.74 -33.05
N GLY A 13 5.58 -10.91 -32.80
CA GLY A 13 6.27 -10.84 -31.52
C GLY A 13 5.28 -10.30 -30.50
N SER A 14 4.95 -11.14 -29.53
CA SER A 14 4.38 -10.79 -28.24
C SER A 14 5.01 -9.49 -27.72
N VAL A 15 4.34 -8.36 -27.92
CA VAL A 15 4.61 -7.17 -27.12
C VAL A 15 4.25 -7.60 -25.71
N SER A 16 5.26 -7.82 -24.86
CA SER A 16 5.04 -8.00 -23.42
C SER A 16 4.30 -6.75 -22.99
N ALA A 17 2.98 -6.84 -22.84
CA ALA A 17 2.17 -5.68 -22.61
C ALA A 17 2.60 -5.12 -21.25
N VAL A 18 3.16 -3.91 -21.29
CA VAL A 18 3.60 -3.16 -20.12
C VAL A 18 2.44 -2.25 -19.75
N VAL A 19 2.24 -2.02 -18.47
CA VAL A 19 1.30 -1.02 -17.96
C VAL A 19 1.47 0.28 -18.75
N ASP A 20 0.39 0.78 -19.37
CA ASP A 20 0.40 2.05 -20.09
C ASP A 20 0.34 3.19 -19.08
N LEU A 21 1.52 3.63 -18.66
CA LEU A 21 1.68 4.69 -17.68
C LEU A 21 1.15 6.04 -18.19
N GLU A 22 1.25 6.33 -19.49
CA GLU A 22 0.77 7.61 -20.03
C GLU A 22 -0.76 7.67 -20.04
N ALA A 23 -1.43 6.55 -20.39
CA ALA A 23 -2.87 6.44 -20.26
C ALA A 23 -3.32 6.57 -18.79
N ALA A 24 -2.64 5.90 -17.86
CA ALA A 24 -2.93 5.99 -16.42
C ALA A 24 -2.77 7.41 -15.87
N ILE A 25 -1.70 8.10 -16.28
CA ILE A 25 -1.47 9.52 -15.96
C ILE A 25 -2.62 10.37 -16.51
N GLY A 26 -3.02 10.15 -17.77
CA GLY A 26 -4.13 10.83 -18.41
C GLY A 26 -5.45 10.63 -17.65
N PHE A 27 -5.72 9.41 -17.19
CA PHE A 27 -6.89 9.08 -16.39
C PHE A 27 -6.95 9.90 -15.10
N VAL A 28 -5.86 9.94 -14.33
CA VAL A 28 -5.80 10.69 -13.06
C VAL A 28 -5.91 12.20 -13.30
N VAL A 29 -5.31 12.73 -14.38
CA VAL A 29 -5.44 14.15 -14.73
C VAL A 29 -6.91 14.51 -15.03
N ALA A 30 -7.62 13.63 -15.74
CA ALA A 30 -9.00 13.87 -16.16
C ALA A 30 -10.02 13.71 -15.02
N HIS A 31 -9.82 12.76 -14.11
CA HIS A 31 -10.82 12.37 -13.12
C HIS A 31 -10.46 12.72 -11.68
N GLY A 32 -9.18 12.96 -11.38
CA GLY A 32 -8.73 13.23 -10.02
C GLY A 32 -9.12 14.62 -9.52
N ASP A 33 -9.26 14.77 -8.21
CA ASP A 33 -9.39 16.07 -7.57
C ASP A 33 -8.03 16.82 -7.50
N ALA A 34 -8.00 17.96 -6.80
CA ALA A 34 -6.77 18.74 -6.66
C ALA A 34 -5.67 18.01 -5.85
N VAL A 35 -6.05 17.26 -4.81
CA VAL A 35 -5.14 16.49 -3.97
C VAL A 35 -4.63 15.26 -4.72
N GLU A 36 -5.48 14.55 -5.46
CA GLU A 36 -5.11 13.39 -6.26
C GLU A 36 -4.19 13.75 -7.42
N ARG A 37 -4.40 14.90 -8.09
CA ARG A 37 -3.44 15.40 -9.09
C ARG A 37 -2.12 15.84 -8.47
N ALA A 38 -2.12 16.32 -7.22
CA ALA A 38 -0.90 16.61 -6.49
C ALA A 38 -0.15 15.32 -6.11
N ARG A 39 -0.87 14.27 -5.67
CA ARG A 39 -0.34 12.92 -5.45
C ARG A 39 0.35 12.40 -6.71
N LEU A 40 -0.33 12.48 -7.86
CA LEU A 40 0.27 12.14 -9.15
C LEU A 40 1.54 12.93 -9.43
N SER A 41 1.53 14.25 -9.21
CA SER A 41 2.66 15.12 -9.48
C SER A 41 3.87 14.76 -8.63
N TRP A 42 3.67 14.56 -7.32
CA TRP A 42 4.73 14.09 -6.41
C TRP A 42 5.27 12.74 -6.84
N LEU A 43 4.38 11.77 -7.10
CA LEU A 43 4.82 10.46 -7.60
C LEU A 43 5.68 10.67 -8.84
N ARG A 44 5.22 11.41 -9.86
CA ARG A 44 5.86 11.53 -11.18
C ARG A 44 7.29 12.03 -11.16
N ASN A 45 7.60 13.00 -10.32
CA ASN A 45 8.88 13.70 -10.42
C ASN A 45 9.31 14.38 -9.10
N GLY A 46 8.66 14.04 -7.98
CA GLY A 46 8.95 14.66 -6.69
C GLY A 46 8.59 16.14 -6.63
N THR A 47 7.67 16.62 -7.48
CA THR A 47 7.25 18.03 -7.45
C THR A 47 6.68 18.35 -6.08
N ARG A 48 7.27 19.37 -5.44
CA ARG A 48 6.81 19.85 -4.14
C ARG A 48 5.33 20.24 -4.20
N VAL A 49 4.54 19.64 -3.33
CA VAL A 49 3.10 19.93 -3.21
C VAL A 49 2.88 21.28 -2.50
N PRO A 50 1.97 22.14 -2.99
CA PRO A 50 1.52 23.35 -2.30
C PRO A 50 1.03 23.10 -0.87
N ALA A 51 1.30 24.03 0.05
CA ALA A 51 0.94 23.89 1.46
C ALA A 51 -0.57 23.73 1.67
N GLU A 52 -1.38 24.47 0.91
CA GLU A 52 -2.85 24.40 0.95
C GLU A 52 -3.42 23.00 0.61
N LEU A 53 -2.79 22.27 -0.32
CA LEU A 53 -3.22 20.91 -0.68
C LEU A 53 -2.78 19.89 0.37
N LEU A 54 -1.61 20.10 0.99
CA LEU A 54 -1.18 19.31 2.15
C LEU A 54 -2.11 19.53 3.34
N GLU A 55 -2.49 20.78 3.62
CA GLU A 55 -3.44 21.12 4.68
C GLU A 55 -4.80 20.49 4.42
N THR A 56 -5.28 20.52 3.17
CA THR A 56 -6.52 19.85 2.75
C THR A 56 -6.47 18.34 3.02
N ALA A 57 -5.36 17.68 2.70
CA ALA A 57 -5.17 16.26 2.96
C ALA A 57 -5.07 15.91 4.46
N GLU A 58 -4.67 16.88 5.30
CA GLU A 58 -4.52 16.71 6.74
C GLU A 58 -5.78 17.06 7.55
N VAL A 59 -6.83 17.59 6.90
CA VAL A 59 -8.08 18.00 7.55
C VAL A 59 -8.71 16.84 8.33
N GLY A 60 -9.30 17.17 9.48
CA GLY A 60 -10.08 16.23 10.29
C GLY A 60 -9.25 15.33 11.22
N GLN A 61 -7.94 15.58 11.36
CA GLN A 61 -7.14 14.85 12.34
C GLN A 61 -7.63 15.11 13.76
N SER A 62 -7.77 14.07 14.57
CA SER A 62 -8.12 14.19 15.99
C SER A 62 -6.98 14.86 16.78
N PRO A 63 -7.29 15.46 17.95
CA PRO A 63 -6.26 16.02 18.83
C PRO A 63 -5.16 15.03 19.23
N ASP A 64 -5.51 13.74 19.33
CA ASP A 64 -4.59 12.66 19.69
C ASP A 64 -3.73 12.17 18.52
N GLY A 65 -4.06 12.57 17.28
CA GLY A 65 -3.24 12.34 16.09
C GLY A 65 -3.80 11.31 15.10
N GLY A 66 -4.75 10.46 15.48
CA GLY A 66 -5.43 9.61 14.51
C GLY A 66 -6.45 10.38 13.66
N TRP A 67 -6.96 9.77 12.58
CA TRP A 67 -8.10 10.31 11.83
C TRP A 67 -9.36 9.47 12.11
N PRO A 68 -10.52 10.12 12.29
CA PRO A 68 -11.78 9.40 12.35
C PRO A 68 -12.16 8.85 10.99
N ALA A 69 -12.80 7.68 11.01
CA ALA A 69 -13.43 7.14 9.82
C ALA A 69 -14.74 7.89 9.53
N THR A 70 -15.16 7.91 8.26
CA THR A 70 -16.45 8.52 7.85
C THR A 70 -17.65 7.85 8.52
N TRP A 71 -17.51 6.60 8.95
CA TRP A 71 -18.49 5.82 9.69
C TRP A 71 -18.33 5.91 11.23
N GLY A 72 -17.24 6.51 11.73
CA GLY A 72 -16.83 6.46 13.14
C GLY A 72 -17.10 7.73 13.97
N GLY A 73 -17.80 8.72 13.41
CA GLY A 73 -18.02 10.00 14.09
C GLY A 73 -16.72 10.76 14.32
N GLU A 74 -16.42 11.12 15.57
CA GLU A 74 -15.17 11.82 15.94
C GLU A 74 -14.07 10.87 16.46
N VAL A 75 -14.38 9.58 16.64
CA VAL A 75 -13.43 8.60 17.18
C VAL A 75 -12.42 8.22 16.09
N ALA A 76 -11.14 8.39 16.40
CA ALA A 76 -10.05 8.02 15.50
C ALA A 76 -10.06 6.51 15.24
N SER A 77 -9.92 6.13 13.96
CA SER A 77 -9.84 4.76 13.50
C SER A 77 -8.43 4.44 12.98
N ILE A 78 -7.94 3.25 13.28
CA ILE A 78 -6.67 2.72 12.80
C ILE A 78 -6.70 2.58 11.28
N ASP A 79 -7.76 1.99 10.73
CA ASP A 79 -7.98 1.83 9.30
C ASP A 79 -7.96 3.19 8.57
N ALA A 80 -8.78 4.14 9.03
CA ALA A 80 -8.86 5.48 8.44
C ALA A 80 -7.53 6.25 8.57
N THR A 81 -6.82 6.09 9.69
CA THR A 81 -5.49 6.68 9.89
C THR A 81 -4.48 6.11 8.90
N CYS A 82 -4.48 4.80 8.69
CA CYS A 82 -3.61 4.14 7.70
C CYS A 82 -3.95 4.57 6.27
N PHE A 83 -5.23 4.71 5.94
CA PHE A 83 -5.66 5.24 4.64
C PHE A 83 -5.12 6.66 4.41
N ARG A 84 -5.21 7.55 5.41
CA ARG A 84 -4.64 8.90 5.34
C ARG A 84 -3.12 8.89 5.17
N LEU A 85 -2.41 7.94 5.78
CA LEU A 85 -0.97 7.78 5.58
C LEU A 85 -0.61 7.36 4.14
N VAL A 86 -1.45 6.60 3.45
CA VAL A 86 -1.29 6.32 1.99
C VAL A 86 -1.27 7.63 1.21
N GLU A 87 -2.27 8.48 1.44
CA GLU A 87 -2.40 9.75 0.73
C GLU A 87 -1.24 10.68 1.02
N LEU A 88 -0.81 10.76 2.28
CA LEU A 88 0.34 11.58 2.69
C LEU A 88 1.66 11.04 2.13
N ASP A 89 1.85 9.72 2.03
CA ASP A 89 3.02 9.13 1.36
C ASP A 89 3.06 9.46 -0.13
N ASP A 90 1.91 9.45 -0.80
CA ASP A 90 1.76 9.89 -2.19
C ASP A 90 1.96 11.40 -2.37
N LEU A 91 1.98 12.19 -1.30
CA LEU A 91 2.26 13.63 -1.32
C LEU A 91 3.69 13.98 -0.86
N GLY A 92 4.50 12.98 -0.48
CA GLY A 92 5.81 13.21 0.13
C GLY A 92 5.73 13.81 1.53
N ALA A 93 4.62 13.59 2.22
CA ALA A 93 4.21 14.30 3.42
C ALA A 93 4.38 13.51 4.72
N LEU A 94 4.91 12.28 4.69
CA LEU A 94 5.11 11.48 5.91
C LEU A 94 6.03 12.15 6.95
N GLY A 95 6.92 13.06 6.51
CA GLY A 95 7.76 13.85 7.40
C GLY A 95 7.04 15.02 8.11
N ARG A 96 5.80 15.32 7.76
CA ARG A 96 5.05 16.47 8.31
C ARG A 96 4.54 16.21 9.73
N PRO A 97 4.30 17.27 10.53
CA PRO A 97 3.81 17.11 11.90
C PRO A 97 2.52 16.29 12.02
N ALA A 98 1.57 16.40 11.09
CA ALA A 98 0.34 15.62 11.13
C ALA A 98 0.59 14.12 10.98
N ALA A 99 1.29 13.69 9.92
CA ALA A 99 1.69 12.29 9.73
C ALA A 99 2.48 11.75 10.92
N ARG A 100 3.39 12.56 11.47
CA ARG A 100 4.19 12.22 12.65
C ARG A 100 3.35 11.95 13.90
N ARG A 101 2.32 12.78 14.16
CA ARG A 101 1.37 12.55 15.26
C ARG A 101 0.56 11.28 15.04
N ALA A 102 0.14 11.02 13.81
CA ALA A 102 -0.60 9.80 13.48
C ALA A 102 0.22 8.53 13.67
N LEU A 103 1.50 8.55 13.28
CA LEU A 103 2.43 7.44 13.51
C LEU A 103 2.70 7.24 15.01
N ASP A 104 2.88 8.32 15.77
CA ASP A 104 3.04 8.24 17.23
C ASP A 104 1.76 7.71 17.90
N TRP A 105 0.59 8.13 17.42
CA TRP A 105 -0.70 7.62 17.85
C TRP A 105 -0.82 6.13 17.56
N LEU A 106 -0.56 5.66 16.34
CA LEU A 106 -0.54 4.23 16.00
C LEU A 106 0.40 3.45 16.92
N ALA A 107 1.62 3.93 17.13
CA ALA A 107 2.59 3.27 18.01
C ALA A 107 2.07 3.16 19.45
N SER A 108 1.38 4.18 19.97
CA SER A 108 0.78 4.17 21.32
C SER A 108 -0.42 3.24 21.48
N ARG A 109 -1.05 2.84 20.36
CA ARG A 109 -2.25 1.97 20.34
C ARG A 109 -1.92 0.47 20.26
N GLN A 110 -0.65 0.11 20.16
CA GLN A 110 -0.25 -1.30 20.12
C GLN A 110 -0.65 -2.02 21.41
N GLN A 111 -1.26 -3.18 21.27
CA GLN A 111 -1.64 -4.06 22.38
C GLN A 111 -0.47 -4.91 22.86
N ALA A 112 -0.63 -5.54 24.03
CA ALA A 112 0.43 -6.35 24.65
C ALA A 112 0.87 -7.57 23.80
N ASP A 113 0.01 -8.05 22.90
CA ASP A 113 0.31 -9.14 21.96
C ASP A 113 1.00 -8.66 20.67
N GLY A 114 1.34 -7.38 20.59
CA GLY A 114 1.97 -6.74 19.42
C GLY A 114 0.98 -6.36 18.31
N GLY A 115 -0.31 -6.62 18.47
CA GLY A 115 -1.36 -6.30 17.51
C GLY A 115 -2.03 -4.95 17.77
N TRP A 116 -3.06 -4.68 16.97
CA TRP A 116 -3.93 -3.52 17.05
C TRP A 116 -5.38 -3.96 16.90
N GLU A 117 -6.27 -3.16 17.47
CA GLU A 117 -7.72 -3.27 17.31
C GLU A 117 -8.30 -1.87 17.28
N GLU A 118 -9.39 -1.72 16.55
CA GLU A 118 -10.19 -0.50 16.56
C GLU A 118 -10.80 -0.22 17.94
N ASP A 119 -11.16 1.04 18.20
CA ASP A 119 -11.80 1.40 19.46
C ASP A 119 -13.15 0.67 19.62
N ALA A 120 -13.41 0.07 20.77
CA ALA A 120 -14.62 -0.72 21.01
C ALA A 120 -15.93 0.07 20.76
N SER A 121 -15.91 1.40 20.92
CA SER A 121 -17.07 2.26 20.62
C SER A 121 -17.47 2.26 19.15
N LEU A 122 -16.57 1.83 18.26
CA LEU A 122 -16.80 1.72 16.82
C LEU A 122 -17.55 0.46 16.41
N ALA A 123 -17.80 -0.49 17.32
CA ALA A 123 -18.32 -1.83 16.98
C ALA A 123 -19.64 -1.85 16.21
N GLU A 124 -20.52 -0.87 16.45
CA GLU A 124 -21.83 -0.79 15.81
C GLU A 124 -21.77 -0.21 14.38
N SER A 125 -20.80 0.65 14.10
CA SER A 125 -20.70 1.36 12.81
C SER A 125 -19.55 0.90 11.92
N ALA A 126 -18.55 0.21 12.49
CA ALA A 126 -17.40 -0.26 11.76
C ALA A 126 -17.80 -1.32 10.70
N PRO A 127 -17.25 -1.21 9.48
CA PRO A 127 -17.36 -2.25 8.48
C PRO A 127 -16.63 -3.53 8.93
N GLU A 128 -16.88 -4.64 8.24
CA GLU A 128 -16.36 -5.96 8.64
C GLU A 128 -14.83 -6.00 8.76
N TRP A 129 -14.10 -5.25 7.93
CA TRP A 129 -12.64 -5.24 7.91
C TRP A 129 -12.01 -4.42 9.04
N ALA A 130 -12.80 -3.61 9.75
CA ALA A 130 -12.38 -2.77 10.85
C ALA A 130 -13.22 -3.01 12.12
N ARG A 131 -13.99 -4.10 12.19
CA ARG A 131 -14.87 -4.36 13.33
C ARG A 131 -14.07 -4.72 14.60
N PRO A 132 -14.15 -3.92 15.69
CA PRO A 132 -13.60 -4.29 16.99
C PRO A 132 -14.15 -5.65 17.49
N GLY A 133 -13.29 -6.46 18.10
CA GLY A 133 -13.62 -7.79 18.60
C GLY A 133 -13.66 -8.89 17.53
N ASP A 134 -13.53 -8.55 16.24
CA ASP A 134 -13.39 -9.52 15.16
C ASP A 134 -11.90 -9.87 14.95
N PRO A 135 -11.48 -11.14 15.12
CA PRO A 135 -10.08 -11.54 14.96
C PRO A 135 -9.51 -11.31 13.56
N GLU A 136 -10.34 -11.41 12.51
CA GLU A 136 -9.92 -11.18 11.13
C GLU A 136 -9.68 -9.69 10.89
N ALA A 137 -10.56 -8.83 11.38
CA ALA A 137 -10.39 -7.37 11.33
C ALA A 137 -9.16 -6.91 12.14
N ALA A 138 -9.01 -7.41 13.36
CA ALA A 138 -7.87 -7.13 14.22
C ALA A 138 -6.54 -7.49 13.54
N PHE A 139 -6.49 -8.63 12.83
CA PHE A 139 -5.30 -9.02 12.07
C PHE A 139 -5.01 -8.05 10.91
N LEU A 140 -6.03 -7.60 10.16
CA LEU A 140 -5.86 -6.63 9.08
C LEU A 140 -5.34 -5.29 9.57
N VAL A 141 -6.00 -4.69 10.57
CA VAL A 141 -5.57 -3.38 11.10
C VAL A 141 -4.20 -3.46 11.78
N SER A 142 -3.85 -4.61 12.36
CA SER A 142 -2.49 -4.90 12.84
C SER A 142 -1.47 -4.86 11.72
N ALA A 143 -1.73 -5.53 10.59
CA ALA A 143 -0.84 -5.55 9.45
C ALA A 143 -0.68 -4.15 8.83
N ASN A 144 -1.76 -3.36 8.79
CA ASN A 144 -1.77 -2.00 8.24
C ASN A 144 -0.95 -1.03 9.11
N ALA A 145 -1.19 -1.02 10.43
CA ALA A 145 -0.44 -0.21 11.37
C ALA A 145 1.06 -0.57 11.37
N ALA A 146 1.38 -1.87 11.40
CA ALA A 146 2.75 -2.36 11.36
C ALA A 146 3.46 -1.96 10.06
N PHE A 147 2.77 -2.01 8.91
CA PHE A 147 3.30 -1.57 7.63
C PHE A 147 3.67 -0.09 7.67
N TRP A 148 2.77 0.78 8.14
CA TRP A 148 3.03 2.22 8.17
C TRP A 148 4.12 2.63 9.15
N LEU A 149 4.24 1.96 10.29
CA LEU A 149 5.36 2.17 11.22
C LEU A 149 6.68 1.67 10.64
N THR A 150 6.65 0.58 9.86
CA THR A 150 7.82 0.09 9.11
C THR A 150 8.26 1.13 8.07
N VAL A 151 7.32 1.64 7.28
CA VAL A 151 7.55 2.65 6.24
C VAL A 151 8.10 3.94 6.84
N ALA A 152 7.49 4.44 7.92
CA ALA A 152 7.98 5.63 8.61
C ALA A 152 9.42 5.48 9.12
N GLY A 153 9.81 4.28 9.54
CA GLY A 153 11.18 3.96 9.93
C GLY A 153 12.19 4.03 8.80
N LEU A 154 11.77 4.03 7.53
CA LEU A 154 12.67 4.12 6.37
C LEU A 154 13.05 5.57 6.04
N ASP A 155 12.11 6.51 6.13
CA ASP A 155 12.33 7.88 5.63
C ASP A 155 11.81 9.00 6.54
N ALA A 156 10.68 8.83 7.24
CA ALA A 156 10.09 9.90 8.04
C ALA A 156 10.67 10.03 9.46
N ARG A 157 11.04 8.89 10.06
CA ARG A 157 11.49 8.69 11.44
C ARG A 157 12.62 7.66 11.49
N ALA A 158 13.50 7.70 10.49
CA ALA A 158 14.69 6.85 10.45
C ALA A 158 15.53 7.05 11.72
N SER A 159 16.07 5.96 12.22
CA SER A 159 17.05 6.01 13.29
C SER A 159 18.33 6.72 12.83
N GLY A 160 19.14 7.18 13.79
CA GLY A 160 20.45 7.78 13.49
C GLY A 160 21.35 6.82 12.69
N PRO A 161 22.44 7.30 12.08
CA PRO A 161 23.23 6.55 11.10
C PRO A 161 23.88 5.26 11.63
N LEU A 162 23.85 5.03 12.95
CA LEU A 162 24.42 3.85 13.62
C LEU A 162 23.35 2.83 14.07
N ASP A 163 22.06 3.17 13.97
CA ASP A 163 20.96 2.28 14.34
C ASP A 163 20.22 1.85 13.07
N HIS A 164 20.50 0.62 12.66
CA HIS A 164 19.97 0.01 11.44
C HIS A 164 18.72 -0.83 11.69
N ARG A 165 18.12 -0.74 12.89
CA ARG A 165 16.91 -1.51 13.19
C ARG A 165 15.76 -1.04 12.32
N VAL A 166 15.03 -2.02 11.80
CA VAL A 166 13.86 -1.81 10.96
C VAL A 166 12.75 -1.18 11.82
N GLY A 167 12.12 -0.12 11.29
CA GLY A 167 11.11 0.67 12.01
C GLY A 167 11.65 1.97 12.63
N GLY A 168 12.96 2.21 12.62
CA GLY A 168 13.55 3.47 13.09
C GLY A 168 13.14 3.80 14.52
N ALA A 169 12.54 4.97 14.74
CA ALA A 169 11.97 5.37 16.03
C ALA A 169 10.94 4.38 16.60
N TYR A 170 10.34 3.54 15.76
CA TYR A 170 9.31 2.55 16.10
C TYR A 170 9.82 1.11 16.10
N ALA A 171 11.14 0.88 16.11
CA ALA A 171 11.72 -0.45 15.91
C ALA A 171 11.17 -1.54 16.84
N GLY A 172 10.97 -1.24 18.14
CA GLY A 172 10.40 -2.20 19.09
C GLY A 172 8.94 -2.55 18.78
N VAL A 173 8.16 -1.54 18.37
CA VAL A 173 6.74 -1.70 18.01
C VAL A 173 6.60 -2.56 16.76
N VAL A 174 7.39 -2.28 15.73
CA VAL A 174 7.39 -3.06 14.48
C VAL A 174 7.88 -4.49 14.72
N GLN A 175 8.90 -4.68 15.56
CA GLN A 175 9.38 -6.02 15.90
C GLN A 175 8.28 -6.85 16.59
N ALA A 176 7.60 -6.31 17.59
CA ALA A 176 6.51 -7.02 18.27
C ALA A 176 5.37 -7.37 17.30
N ALA A 177 5.02 -6.44 16.41
CA ALA A 177 4.01 -6.65 15.40
C ALA A 177 4.38 -7.78 14.42
N ALA A 178 5.62 -7.81 13.94
CA ALA A 178 6.10 -8.84 13.02
C ALA A 178 6.02 -10.24 13.65
N HIS A 179 6.40 -10.38 14.92
CA HIS A 179 6.26 -11.65 15.65
C HIS A 179 4.79 -12.04 15.84
N SER A 180 3.91 -11.07 16.15
CA SER A 180 2.46 -11.29 16.27
C SER A 180 1.81 -11.76 14.97
N LEU A 181 2.18 -11.16 13.84
CA LEU A 181 1.70 -11.52 12.51
C LEU A 181 2.21 -12.91 12.11
N ALA A 182 3.51 -13.14 12.23
CA ALA A 182 4.14 -14.42 11.90
C ALA A 182 3.59 -15.58 12.74
N GLY A 183 3.39 -15.37 14.05
CA GLY A 183 2.87 -16.38 14.97
C GLY A 183 1.42 -16.80 14.68
N ARG A 184 0.68 -16.01 13.89
CA ARG A 184 -0.70 -16.28 13.48
C ARG A 184 -0.82 -16.82 12.05
N LEU A 185 0.28 -16.97 11.32
CA LEU A 185 0.28 -17.64 10.02
C LEU A 185 0.00 -19.13 10.17
N ARG A 186 -0.78 -19.69 9.25
CA ARG A 186 -0.97 -21.13 9.14
C ARG A 186 0.29 -21.79 8.54
N PRO A 187 0.52 -23.09 8.78
CA PRO A 187 1.71 -23.78 8.24
C PRO A 187 1.86 -23.71 6.73
N ASP A 188 0.76 -23.57 5.99
CA ASP A 188 0.73 -23.43 4.53
C ASP A 188 1.05 -22.01 4.03
N GLY A 189 1.29 -21.06 4.93
CA GLY A 189 1.55 -19.65 4.60
C GLY A 189 0.31 -18.78 4.49
N SER A 190 -0.89 -19.35 4.61
CA SER A 190 -2.12 -18.57 4.64
C SER A 190 -2.31 -17.88 6.00
N TRP A 191 -3.11 -16.83 6.02
CA TRP A 191 -3.43 -16.04 7.22
C TRP A 191 -4.94 -16.05 7.49
N PRO A 192 -5.38 -15.82 8.74
CA PRO A 192 -6.79 -15.81 9.12
C PRO A 192 -7.37 -14.40 9.04
N SER A 193 -7.40 -13.80 7.84
CA SER A 193 -7.95 -12.45 7.64
C SER A 193 -8.22 -12.18 6.15
N PHE A 194 -8.75 -10.99 5.89
CA PHE A 194 -8.89 -10.37 4.57
C PHE A 194 -7.60 -10.46 3.75
N LEU A 195 -7.76 -10.47 2.43
CA LEU A 195 -6.65 -10.70 1.51
C LEU A 195 -5.52 -9.67 1.69
N ALA A 196 -5.89 -8.41 1.97
CA ALA A 196 -4.94 -7.32 2.13
C ALA A 196 -3.96 -7.49 3.30
N ALA A 197 -4.39 -8.15 4.37
CA ALA A 197 -3.53 -8.42 5.49
C ALA A 197 -2.31 -9.27 5.10
N GLY A 198 -2.43 -10.08 4.05
CA GLY A 198 -1.35 -10.86 3.48
C GLY A 198 -0.20 -10.01 2.96
N TRP A 199 -0.42 -9.15 1.97
CA TRP A 199 0.67 -8.37 1.37
C TRP A 199 1.25 -7.34 2.32
N LEU A 200 0.42 -6.76 3.21
CA LEU A 200 0.90 -5.90 4.29
C LEU A 200 1.83 -6.67 5.24
N SER A 201 1.43 -7.88 5.66
CA SER A 201 2.28 -8.74 6.49
C SER A 201 3.55 -9.17 5.77
N ALA A 202 3.46 -9.56 4.49
CA ALA A 202 4.63 -9.96 3.71
C ALA A 202 5.65 -8.82 3.62
N ALA A 203 5.18 -7.59 3.40
CA ALA A 203 6.03 -6.39 3.40
C ALA A 203 6.73 -6.16 4.76
N VAL A 204 5.98 -6.21 5.87
CA VAL A 204 6.55 -6.05 7.23
C VAL A 204 7.59 -7.14 7.53
N LEU A 205 7.26 -8.40 7.25
CA LEU A 205 8.11 -9.56 7.50
C LEU A 205 9.36 -9.54 6.63
N HIS A 206 9.24 -9.16 5.35
CA HIS A 206 10.38 -8.97 4.46
C HIS A 206 11.36 -7.94 5.02
N ARG A 207 10.83 -6.79 5.49
CA ARG A 207 11.67 -5.74 6.10
C ARG A 207 12.32 -6.20 7.39
N GLN A 208 11.65 -7.01 8.20
CA GLN A 208 12.18 -7.59 9.45
C GLN A 208 13.07 -8.82 9.22
N GLU A 209 13.49 -9.08 7.98
CA GLU A 209 14.35 -10.22 7.60
C GLU A 209 13.73 -11.61 7.90
N MET A 210 12.42 -11.65 8.13
CA MET A 210 11.61 -12.87 8.25
C MET A 210 11.24 -13.38 6.84
N PHE A 211 12.27 -13.64 6.04
CA PHE A 211 12.13 -13.90 4.60
C PHE A 211 11.34 -15.18 4.31
N GLN A 212 11.44 -16.20 5.17
CA GLN A 212 10.71 -17.45 4.97
C GLN A 212 9.20 -17.26 5.14
N GLU A 213 8.80 -16.54 6.18
CA GLU A 213 7.41 -16.22 6.47
C GLU A 213 6.83 -15.33 5.37
N SER A 214 7.55 -14.27 4.97
CA SER A 214 7.19 -13.43 3.84
C SER A 214 7.03 -14.23 2.55
N ALA A 215 7.97 -15.12 2.22
CA ALA A 215 7.92 -15.90 0.99
C ALA A 215 6.71 -16.85 0.95
N ARG A 216 6.35 -17.47 2.08
CA ARG A 216 5.16 -18.34 2.16
C ARG A 216 3.86 -17.57 1.86
N ILE A 217 3.73 -16.35 2.40
CA ILE A 217 2.60 -15.47 2.09
C ILE A 217 2.58 -15.12 0.60
N GLN A 218 3.73 -14.76 0.02
CA GLN A 218 3.82 -14.39 -1.39
C GLN A 218 3.44 -15.54 -2.33
N VAL A 219 3.77 -16.80 -1.99
CA VAL A 219 3.32 -17.98 -2.74
C VAL A 219 1.78 -18.05 -2.77
N VAL A 220 1.13 -17.92 -1.62
CA VAL A 220 -0.35 -17.92 -1.53
C VAL A 220 -0.95 -16.75 -2.31
N LEU A 221 -0.38 -15.55 -2.20
CA LEU A 221 -0.82 -14.38 -2.96
C LEU A 221 -0.72 -14.61 -4.46
N ALA A 222 0.37 -15.19 -4.94
CA ALA A 222 0.58 -15.43 -6.36
C ALA A 222 -0.36 -16.48 -6.96
N GLU A 223 -0.79 -17.46 -6.16
CA GLU A 223 -1.81 -18.43 -6.56
C GLU A 223 -3.19 -17.79 -6.67
N ARG A 224 -3.49 -16.80 -5.81
CA ARG A 224 -4.77 -16.07 -5.80
C ARG A 224 -4.83 -14.95 -6.82
N MET A 225 -3.69 -14.37 -7.20
CA MET A 225 -3.56 -13.20 -8.07
C MET A 225 -4.37 -13.22 -9.37
N PRO A 226 -4.51 -14.35 -10.10
CA PRO A 226 -5.34 -14.38 -11.31
C PRO A 226 -6.82 -14.04 -11.07
N LYS A 227 -7.31 -14.19 -9.83
CA LYS A 227 -8.70 -13.94 -9.43
C LYS A 227 -8.87 -12.65 -8.62
N MET A 228 -7.77 -11.98 -8.28
CA MET A 228 -7.82 -10.71 -7.55
C MET A 228 -8.40 -9.61 -8.45
N SER A 229 -9.09 -8.66 -7.81
CA SER A 229 -9.52 -7.42 -8.44
C SER A 229 -8.29 -6.62 -8.90
N PRO A 230 -8.47 -5.70 -9.86
CA PRO A 230 -7.37 -4.85 -10.27
C PRO A 230 -6.89 -3.90 -9.16
N GLY A 231 -7.82 -3.38 -8.35
CA GLY A 231 -7.51 -2.55 -7.18
C GLY A 231 -6.64 -3.26 -6.14
N ASP A 232 -6.99 -4.50 -5.78
CA ASP A 232 -6.19 -5.32 -4.85
C ASP A 232 -4.79 -5.58 -5.39
N VAL A 233 -4.65 -5.88 -6.68
CA VAL A 233 -3.32 -6.12 -7.30
C VAL A 233 -2.50 -4.83 -7.30
N ALA A 234 -3.13 -3.68 -7.56
CA ALA A 234 -2.48 -2.38 -7.52
C ALA A 234 -1.98 -2.07 -6.10
N TRP A 235 -2.81 -2.30 -5.08
CA TRP A 235 -2.43 -2.09 -3.69
C TRP A 235 -1.33 -3.06 -3.23
N LEU A 236 -1.44 -4.35 -3.56
CA LEU A 236 -0.40 -5.35 -3.29
C LEU A 236 0.94 -4.90 -3.86
N ALA A 237 0.99 -4.56 -5.16
CA ALA A 237 2.22 -4.22 -5.84
C ALA A 237 2.80 -2.90 -5.33
N ALA A 238 1.96 -1.90 -5.04
CA ALA A 238 2.38 -0.65 -4.43
C ALA A 238 2.98 -0.87 -3.03
N THR A 239 2.37 -1.74 -2.21
CA THR A 239 2.83 -2.08 -0.87
C THR A 239 4.20 -2.74 -0.88
N LEU A 240 4.35 -3.82 -1.67
CA LEU A 240 5.61 -4.55 -1.76
C LEU A 240 6.73 -3.66 -2.29
N ARG A 241 6.43 -2.85 -3.31
CA ARG A 241 7.38 -1.88 -3.84
C ARG A 241 7.79 -0.84 -2.81
N ARG A 242 6.84 -0.33 -2.03
CA ARG A 242 7.12 0.65 -0.97
C ARG A 242 7.98 0.07 0.15
N ALA A 243 7.86 -1.22 0.40
CA ALA A 243 8.73 -1.98 1.31
C ALA A 243 10.06 -2.42 0.66
N GLY A 244 10.38 -1.96 -0.55
CA GLY A 244 11.68 -2.22 -1.18
C GLY A 244 11.84 -3.63 -1.75
N VAL A 245 10.75 -4.37 -2.00
CA VAL A 245 10.81 -5.61 -2.79
C VAL A 245 11.28 -5.26 -4.20
N ASP A 246 12.24 -6.03 -4.72
CA ASP A 246 12.84 -5.79 -6.03
C ASP A 246 11.77 -5.80 -7.14
N PRO A 247 11.72 -4.80 -8.05
CA PRO A 247 10.81 -4.80 -9.19
C PRO A 247 10.94 -6.03 -10.12
N GLN A 248 12.08 -6.71 -10.11
CA GLN A 248 12.34 -7.95 -10.84
C GLN A 248 11.99 -9.21 -10.03
N ASP A 249 11.57 -9.06 -8.76
CA ASP A 249 11.04 -10.18 -8.00
C ASP A 249 9.83 -10.77 -8.74
N TRP A 250 9.73 -12.09 -8.72
CA TRP A 250 8.73 -12.86 -9.44
C TRP A 250 7.29 -12.46 -9.03
N ILE A 251 7.05 -12.04 -7.77
CA ILE A 251 5.74 -11.56 -7.33
C ILE A 251 5.40 -10.21 -7.98
N MET A 252 6.39 -9.31 -8.09
CA MET A 252 6.25 -7.99 -8.71
C MET A 252 5.99 -8.13 -10.22
N VAL A 253 6.73 -8.99 -10.90
CA VAL A 253 6.54 -9.27 -12.33
C VAL A 253 5.14 -9.84 -12.60
N ARG A 254 4.64 -10.75 -11.74
CA ARG A 254 3.28 -11.27 -11.85
C ARG A 254 2.22 -10.20 -11.63
N ALA A 255 2.40 -9.36 -10.62
CA ALA A 255 1.45 -8.29 -10.32
C ALA A 255 1.38 -7.26 -11.47
N LEU A 256 2.53 -6.83 -11.99
CA LEU A 256 2.58 -5.90 -13.13
C LEU A 256 1.94 -6.49 -14.39
N ARG A 257 2.15 -7.79 -14.66
CA ARG A 257 1.45 -8.48 -15.74
C ARG A 257 -0.07 -8.46 -15.55
N ARG A 258 -0.55 -8.74 -14.34
CA ARG A 258 -1.98 -8.72 -14.03
C ARG A 258 -2.57 -7.31 -14.16
N LEU A 259 -1.82 -6.27 -13.76
CA LEU A 259 -2.22 -4.87 -13.96
C LEU A 259 -2.32 -4.53 -15.44
N THR A 260 -1.38 -4.96 -16.28
CA THR A 260 -1.49 -4.80 -17.73
C THR A 260 -2.76 -5.49 -18.27
N GLU A 261 -3.03 -6.73 -17.86
CA GLU A 261 -4.20 -7.50 -18.34
C GLU A 261 -5.55 -6.90 -17.93
N THR A 262 -5.55 -6.05 -16.90
CA THR A 262 -6.77 -5.47 -16.29
C THR A 262 -6.88 -3.95 -16.47
N GLN A 263 -5.91 -3.33 -17.13
CA GLN A 263 -5.97 -1.90 -17.43
C GLN A 263 -7.12 -1.63 -18.42
N ARG A 264 -8.00 -0.69 -18.07
CA ARG A 264 -9.10 -0.28 -18.94
C ARG A 264 -8.58 0.58 -20.10
N SER A 265 -9.39 0.73 -21.14
CA SER A 265 -9.04 1.54 -22.32
C SER A 265 -8.92 3.04 -22.04
N ASP A 266 -9.49 3.52 -20.93
CA ASP A 266 -9.32 4.89 -20.45
C ASP A 266 -8.04 5.10 -19.63
N GLY A 267 -7.27 4.02 -19.40
CA GLY A 267 -6.02 4.01 -18.66
C GLY A 267 -6.15 3.69 -17.18
N GLY A 268 -7.37 3.65 -16.63
CA GLY A 268 -7.62 3.42 -15.20
C GLY A 268 -7.77 1.95 -14.81
N TRP A 269 -7.87 1.72 -13.51
CA TRP A 269 -8.24 0.44 -12.89
C TRP A 269 -9.45 0.62 -11.99
N GLU A 270 -10.30 -0.40 -11.95
CA GLU A 270 -11.48 -0.44 -11.08
C GLU A 270 -11.07 -0.66 -9.61
N SER A 271 -11.68 0.11 -8.72
CA SER A 271 -11.58 -0.08 -7.27
C SER A 271 -12.74 -0.92 -6.71
N ASP A 272 -12.45 -1.78 -5.74
CA ASP A 272 -13.46 -2.55 -5.02
C ASP A 272 -14.36 -1.68 -4.13
N ASP A 273 -13.91 -0.47 -3.78
CA ASP A 273 -14.66 0.52 -3.00
C ASP A 273 -15.63 1.37 -3.85
N GLY A 274 -15.67 1.10 -5.16
CA GLY A 274 -16.51 1.78 -6.13
C GLY A 274 -15.77 2.83 -6.97
N HIS A 275 -16.42 3.23 -8.07
CA HIS A 275 -15.84 4.07 -9.13
C HIS A 275 -15.22 5.40 -8.65
N GLN A 276 -15.70 5.98 -7.56
CA GLN A 276 -15.13 7.21 -6.98
C GLN A 276 -13.70 7.00 -6.46
N PHE A 277 -13.27 5.75 -6.24
CA PHE A 277 -11.92 5.39 -5.80
C PHE A 277 -11.05 4.82 -6.94
N ASP A 278 -11.53 4.81 -8.19
CA ASP A 278 -10.73 4.38 -9.35
C ASP A 278 -9.44 5.20 -9.51
N VAL A 279 -9.48 6.50 -9.15
CA VAL A 279 -8.29 7.36 -9.14
C VAL A 279 -7.28 6.89 -8.11
N HIS A 280 -7.72 6.48 -6.92
CA HIS A 280 -6.86 5.91 -5.89
C HIS A 280 -6.21 4.59 -6.36
N ALA A 281 -7.00 3.67 -6.93
CA ALA A 281 -6.48 2.42 -7.48
C ALA A 281 -5.47 2.67 -8.61
N THR A 282 -5.74 3.66 -9.47
CA THR A 282 -4.84 4.06 -10.56
C THR A 282 -3.55 4.68 -10.04
N LEU A 283 -3.58 5.50 -8.99
CA LEU A 283 -2.38 6.02 -8.32
C LEU A 283 -1.53 4.90 -7.72
N ALA A 284 -2.15 3.89 -7.11
CA ALA A 284 -1.45 2.70 -6.61
C ALA A 284 -0.77 1.91 -7.75
N ALA A 285 -1.46 1.72 -8.89
CA ALA A 285 -0.87 1.07 -10.06
C ALA A 285 0.31 1.88 -10.65
N ILE A 286 0.21 3.21 -10.70
CA ILE A 286 1.31 4.10 -11.12
C ILE A 286 2.50 3.95 -10.17
N ARG A 287 2.28 3.95 -8.86
CA ARG A 287 3.33 3.72 -7.85
C ARG A 287 3.98 2.36 -8.05
N ALA A 288 3.18 1.31 -8.23
CA ALA A 288 3.65 -0.06 -8.45
C ALA A 288 4.52 -0.20 -9.71
N ALA A 289 4.19 0.49 -10.79
CA ALA A 289 4.87 0.35 -12.08
C ALA A 289 6.11 1.26 -12.25
N ARG A 290 6.21 2.38 -11.51
CA ARG A 290 7.23 3.39 -11.80
C ARG A 290 8.58 3.16 -11.13
N PRO A 291 9.70 3.27 -11.87
CA PRO A 291 11.06 3.19 -11.31
C PRO A 291 11.19 4.05 -10.06
N THR A 292 11.90 3.55 -9.04
CA THR A 292 12.20 4.33 -7.83
C THR A 292 12.86 5.63 -8.26
N PRO A 293 12.40 6.81 -7.80
CA PRO A 293 13.06 8.05 -8.13
C PRO A 293 14.53 7.96 -7.69
N PRO A 294 15.49 8.47 -8.49
CA PRO A 294 16.87 8.53 -8.06
C PRO A 294 16.95 9.33 -6.76
N ALA A 295 17.72 8.81 -5.80
CA ALA A 295 17.99 9.44 -4.51
C ALA A 295 18.61 10.84 -4.66
#